data_AF-A0A379DZU6-F1
#
_entry.id   AF-A0A379DZU6-F1
#
_cell.length_a   1.000
_cell.length_b   1.000
_cell.length_c   1.000
_cell.angle_alpha   90.00
_cell.angle_beta   90.00
_cell.angle_gamma   90.00
#
_symmetry.space_group_name_H-M   'P 1'
#
loop_
_entity.id
_entity.type
_entity.pdbx_description
1 polymer ?
#
loop_
_entity_poly.entity_id
_entity_poly.type
_entity_poly.pdbx_seq_one_letter_code
_entity_poly.pdbx_strand_id
1 'polypeptide(L)'
;MKTHKIYLVVIAIILLAITIVFNFFPRTRISILEKRELKKFPTFSFESLWSGNFTKEVTAWFSDSEPYRDEIMALSMEVKGKMRLATTENQVTFHASKDGMQQDNSPKGDRNITEYNNEVTADENAKIANAGIIVVGNGPKVRALMAFGGSATGGVSYVEAANKYKEIFGNKVNVYCMVIPTAVEYYCPEQVKKASNSERATIQNMYTHLRPDIYAVDAYTALGRHAKEDIFLRTDHHWAPLGAYYAAEAFCKMAKVPFKSLKSYQRKVVKGYIGSMYAYSKDIAIKNAPEDFVYYEPQGIKYQTTYIDYTINKDYKTTGIGKPRQGSFFYHYKDGSAGAYCTFMGGDTRLTVVRTGNKNKRRLIILKDSFGNALPGFLFYSFEEIHVIDSRYFTDNMKKYVAKNKITDILFANNIFKAYSKHTYEAFLRFLSQPDGTLRGKETKATKQEDNTKNKEKAEKIKAERKSVEKKEMSKQHETQPQKPKQPSANEEKRNTSTQNNSEERLN
;
A
#
# COMPACT_ATOMS: atom_id res chain seq x y z
N MET A 1 25.23 8.01 49.20
CA MET A 1 25.93 6.71 48.97
C MET A 1 25.01 5.49 48.86
N LYS A 2 24.01 5.25 49.73
CA LYS A 2 23.22 3.99 49.71
C LYS A 2 22.36 3.78 48.45
N THR A 3 21.71 4.84 47.94
CA THR A 3 20.84 4.80 46.73
C THR A 3 21.56 4.36 45.46
N HIS A 4 22.77 4.86 45.19
CA HIS A 4 23.53 4.43 44.00
C HIS A 4 23.94 2.95 44.07
N LYS A 5 24.24 2.41 45.26
CA LYS A 5 24.53 0.98 45.42
C LYS A 5 23.30 0.12 45.12
N ILE A 6 22.12 0.53 45.57
CA ILE A 6 20.85 -0.16 45.26
C ILE A 6 20.58 -0.11 43.74
N TYR A 7 20.72 1.06 43.11
CA TYR A 7 20.54 1.23 41.66
C TYR A 7 21.50 0.33 40.84
N LEU A 8 22.79 0.29 41.21
CA LEU A 8 23.78 -0.57 40.56
C LEU A 8 23.47 -2.06 40.74
N VAL A 9 23.01 -2.48 41.93
CA VAL A 9 22.58 -3.87 42.18
C VAL A 9 21.35 -4.24 41.36
N VAL A 10 20.35 -3.35 41.26
CA VAL A 10 19.15 -3.58 40.43
C VAL A 10 19.52 -3.70 38.95
N ILE A 11 20.39 -2.83 38.43
CA ILE A 11 20.89 -2.93 37.05
C ILE A 11 21.68 -4.23 36.84
N ALA A 12 22.55 -4.61 37.77
CA ALA A 12 23.32 -5.85 37.66
C ALA A 12 22.40 -7.08 37.62
N ILE A 13 21.33 -7.12 38.43
CA ILE A 13 20.32 -8.19 38.42
C ILE A 13 19.57 -8.21 37.07
N ILE A 14 19.17 -7.05 36.53
CA ILE A 14 18.50 -6.95 35.23
C ILE A 14 19.41 -7.44 34.10
N LEU A 15 20.67 -7.01 34.06
CA LEU A 15 21.65 -7.44 33.06
C LEU A 15 21.97 -8.94 33.17
N LEU A 16 22.06 -9.48 34.39
CA LEU A 16 22.24 -10.91 34.63
C LEU A 16 21.03 -11.71 34.14
N ALA A 17 19.80 -11.26 34.42
CA ALA A 17 18.57 -11.89 33.94
C ALA A 17 18.47 -11.88 32.41
N ILE A 18 18.78 -10.75 31.76
CA ILE A 18 18.87 -10.65 30.29
C ILE A 18 19.92 -11.62 29.75
N THR A 19 21.10 -11.70 30.39
CA THR A 19 22.18 -12.61 29.99
C THR A 19 21.75 -14.07 30.10
N ILE A 20 21.03 -14.46 31.15
CA ILE A 20 20.48 -15.82 31.32
C ILE A 20 19.46 -16.12 30.22
N VAL A 21 18.51 -15.20 29.97
CA VAL A 21 17.49 -15.38 28.91
C VAL A 21 18.14 -15.54 27.53
N PHE A 22 19.09 -14.68 27.15
CA PHE A 22 19.69 -14.69 25.81
C PHE A 22 20.64 -15.87 25.53
N ASN A 23 21.13 -16.55 26.57
CA ASN A 23 22.01 -17.72 26.45
C ASN A 23 21.28 -19.06 26.60
N PHE A 24 20.27 -19.16 27.46
CA PHE A 24 19.67 -20.45 27.84
C PHE A 24 18.23 -20.67 27.32
N PHE A 25 17.51 -19.63 26.88
CA PHE A 25 16.13 -19.78 26.40
C PHE A 25 16.06 -19.98 24.88
N PRO A 26 15.09 -20.78 24.37
CA PRO A 26 14.95 -21.05 22.95
C PRO A 26 14.58 -19.79 22.16
N ARG A 27 15.37 -19.49 21.12
CA ARG A 27 15.16 -18.33 20.25
C ARG A 27 13.98 -18.52 19.30
N THR A 28 13.14 -17.50 19.22
CA THR A 28 11.98 -17.46 18.32
C THR A 28 12.44 -17.51 16.85
N ARG A 29 11.80 -18.37 16.03
CA ARG A 29 12.16 -18.57 14.61
C ARG A 29 11.21 -17.88 13.62
N ILE A 30 10.00 -17.58 14.05
CA ILE A 30 8.95 -16.91 13.27
C ILE A 30 8.34 -15.85 14.19
N SER A 31 8.32 -14.59 13.80
CA SER A 31 7.52 -13.59 14.51
C SER A 31 6.08 -13.68 13.99
N ILE A 32 5.15 -13.92 14.91
CA ILE A 32 3.72 -13.97 14.61
C ILE A 32 3.23 -12.54 14.33
N LEU A 33 3.81 -11.55 15.03
CA LEU A 33 3.54 -10.12 14.82
C LEU A 33 3.99 -9.62 13.45
N GLU A 34 5.20 -9.96 13.01
CA GLU A 34 5.76 -9.49 11.73
C GLU A 34 5.48 -10.43 10.55
N LYS A 35 4.79 -11.56 10.79
CA LYS A 35 4.41 -12.59 9.78
C LYS A 35 5.57 -13.02 8.87
N ARG A 36 6.77 -13.17 9.44
CA ARG A 36 7.99 -13.56 8.71
C ARG A 36 8.87 -14.54 9.51
N GLU A 37 9.69 -15.30 8.79
CA GLU A 37 10.85 -15.97 9.41
C GLU A 37 11.83 -14.90 9.92
N LEU A 38 12.36 -15.15 11.11
CA LEU A 38 13.44 -14.36 11.72
C LEU A 38 14.78 -14.88 11.19
N LYS A 39 15.82 -14.04 11.26
CA LYS A 39 17.16 -14.45 10.77
C LYS A 39 17.63 -15.74 11.43
N LYS A 40 18.29 -16.59 10.64
CA LYS A 40 19.01 -17.80 11.09
C LYS A 40 20.46 -17.41 11.38
N PHE A 41 21.13 -18.17 12.25
CA PHE A 41 22.54 -17.91 12.56
C PHE A 41 23.38 -18.04 11.28
N PRO A 42 24.29 -17.09 10.98
CA PRO A 42 25.05 -17.11 9.74
C PRO A 42 26.04 -18.29 9.69
N THR A 43 26.28 -18.81 8.49
CA THR A 43 27.30 -19.84 8.24
C THR A 43 28.69 -19.22 8.29
N PHE A 44 29.56 -19.72 9.17
CA PHE A 44 30.92 -19.23 9.30
C PHE A 44 31.77 -19.51 8.05
N SER A 45 32.54 -18.50 7.62
CA SER A 45 33.65 -18.68 6.68
C SER A 45 34.74 -17.62 6.95
N PHE A 46 36.01 -17.95 6.67
CA PHE A 46 37.10 -16.99 6.84
C PHE A 46 36.94 -15.73 5.97
N GLU A 47 36.40 -15.89 4.76
CA GLU A 47 36.09 -14.78 3.83
C GLU A 47 35.00 -13.84 4.38
N SER A 48 33.94 -14.38 4.98
CA SER A 48 32.86 -13.58 5.58
C SER A 48 33.29 -12.90 6.88
N LEU A 49 34.22 -13.51 7.64
CA LEU A 49 34.83 -12.91 8.82
C LEU A 49 35.71 -11.71 8.45
N TRP A 50 36.64 -11.88 7.51
CA TRP A 50 37.63 -10.85 7.17
C TRP A 50 37.02 -9.65 6.41
N SER A 51 35.93 -9.88 5.67
CA SER A 51 35.11 -8.82 5.06
C SER A 51 34.17 -8.10 6.06
N GLY A 52 34.11 -8.54 7.32
CA GLY A 52 33.22 -7.99 8.35
C GLY A 52 31.72 -8.23 8.09
N ASN A 53 31.36 -9.09 7.13
CA ASN A 53 29.97 -9.46 6.88
C ASN A 53 29.45 -10.44 7.92
N PHE A 54 30.26 -11.40 8.38
CA PHE A 54 29.88 -12.35 9.42
C PHE A 54 29.47 -11.65 10.71
N THR A 55 30.24 -10.67 11.19
CA THR A 55 29.90 -9.90 12.40
C THR A 55 28.66 -9.03 12.23
N LYS A 56 28.44 -8.42 11.05
CA LYS A 56 27.18 -7.71 10.73
C LYS A 56 25.98 -8.66 10.72
N GLU A 57 26.13 -9.86 10.17
CA GLU A 57 25.07 -10.87 10.13
C GLU A 57 24.79 -11.46 11.51
N VAL A 58 25.81 -11.69 12.35
CA VAL A 58 25.66 -12.09 13.75
C VAL A 58 24.94 -11.01 14.56
N THR A 59 25.32 -9.73 14.43
CA THR A 59 24.63 -8.62 15.10
C THR A 59 23.17 -8.53 14.67
N ALA A 60 22.91 -8.59 13.36
CA ALA A 60 21.55 -8.53 12.85
C ALA A 60 20.74 -9.80 13.16
N TRP A 61 21.37 -10.96 13.34
CA TRP A 61 20.74 -12.18 13.86
C TRP A 61 20.38 -12.04 15.34
N PHE A 62 21.31 -11.52 16.15
CA PHE A 62 21.14 -11.38 17.59
C PHE A 62 19.95 -10.47 17.93
N SER A 63 19.83 -9.33 17.24
CA SER A 63 18.71 -8.37 17.37
C SER A 63 17.39 -8.81 16.71
N ASP A 64 17.40 -9.87 15.89
CA ASP A 64 16.21 -10.32 15.16
C ASP A 64 15.61 -11.61 15.72
N SER A 65 16.41 -12.43 16.41
CA SER A 65 16.03 -13.77 16.92
C SER A 65 15.97 -13.81 18.45
N GLU A 66 15.49 -12.75 19.07
CA GLU A 66 15.39 -12.63 20.54
C GLU A 66 14.40 -13.66 21.12
N PRO A 67 14.70 -14.32 22.25
CA PRO A 67 13.71 -15.11 22.99
C PRO A 67 12.54 -14.20 23.42
N TYR A 68 11.29 -14.68 23.28
CA TYR A 68 10.08 -13.90 23.58
C TYR A 68 10.00 -12.55 22.83
N ARG A 69 10.52 -12.47 21.60
CA ARG A 69 10.54 -11.26 20.77
C ARG A 69 9.20 -10.54 20.68
N ASP A 70 8.10 -11.27 20.51
CA ASP A 70 6.78 -10.67 20.29
C ASP A 70 6.22 -10.08 21.62
N GLU A 71 6.56 -10.68 22.77
CA GLU A 71 6.27 -10.21 24.11
C GLU A 71 7.16 -9.02 24.52
N ILE A 72 8.48 -9.09 24.27
CA ILE A 72 9.44 -8.01 24.52
C ILE A 72 9.09 -6.79 23.64
N MET A 73 8.73 -7.00 22.37
CA MET A 73 8.25 -5.92 21.52
C MET A 73 6.96 -5.32 22.07
N ALA A 74 5.98 -6.12 22.48
CA ALA A 74 4.75 -5.62 23.10
C ALA A 74 5.02 -4.80 24.37
N LEU A 75 5.88 -5.29 25.27
CA LEU A 75 6.32 -4.58 26.47
C LEU A 75 7.05 -3.28 26.14
N SER A 76 7.95 -3.28 25.14
CA SER A 76 8.65 -2.08 24.70
C SER A 76 7.70 -1.02 24.11
N MET A 77 6.62 -1.46 23.45
CA MET A 77 5.57 -0.59 22.92
C MET A 77 4.63 -0.09 24.03
N GLU A 78 4.36 -0.89 25.06
CA GLU A 78 3.62 -0.46 26.25
C GLU A 78 4.41 0.58 27.07
N VAL A 79 5.69 0.32 27.33
CA VAL A 79 6.60 1.28 28.00
C VAL A 79 6.71 2.57 27.19
N LYS A 80 6.94 2.50 25.88
CA LYS A 80 6.93 3.69 25.01
C LYS A 80 5.58 4.39 25.02
N GLY A 81 4.46 3.66 25.05
CA GLY A 81 3.11 4.21 25.15
C GLY A 81 2.89 5.01 26.44
N LYS A 82 3.27 4.44 27.60
CA LYS A 82 3.19 5.11 28.90
C LYS A 82 4.13 6.33 28.99
N MET A 83 5.34 6.25 28.42
CA MET A 83 6.26 7.39 28.34
C MET A 83 5.74 8.52 27.44
N ARG A 84 5.04 8.18 26.34
CA ARG A 84 4.47 9.14 25.38
C ARG A 84 3.18 9.79 25.89
N LEU A 85 2.44 9.13 26.79
CA LEU A 85 1.34 9.74 27.56
C LEU A 85 1.80 10.84 28.53
N ALA A 86 3.09 10.87 28.90
CA ALA A 86 3.66 11.94 29.71
C ALA A 86 4.13 13.16 28.89
N THR A 87 4.06 13.13 27.56
CA THR A 87 4.58 14.20 26.68
C THR A 87 3.77 14.34 25.37
N THR A 88 2.76 15.21 25.36
CA THR A 88 2.61 16.37 24.43
C THR A 88 1.19 16.95 24.47
N GLU A 89 1.10 18.28 24.63
CA GLU A 89 -0.05 19.09 24.20
C GLU A 89 0.17 19.63 22.76
N ASN A 90 -0.92 20.11 22.17
CA ASN A 90 -1.13 20.67 20.81
C ASN A 90 0.02 21.43 20.11
N GLN A 91 0.14 21.25 18.78
CA GLN A 91 -0.25 22.25 17.74
C GLN A 91 0.38 21.94 16.35
N VAL A 92 -0.39 22.08 15.27
CA VAL A 92 0.10 22.30 13.87
C VAL A 92 -0.90 23.16 13.10
N THR A 93 -0.43 24.19 12.38
CA THR A 93 -1.26 25.19 11.67
C THR A 93 -1.20 25.08 10.13
N PHE A 94 -2.06 25.82 9.42
CA PHE A 94 -2.47 25.57 8.02
C PHE A 94 -2.06 26.69 7.04
N HIS A 95 -1.86 26.36 5.75
CA HIS A 95 -2.34 27.14 4.58
C HIS A 95 -2.72 26.18 3.41
N ALA A 96 -3.43 26.67 2.37
CA ALA A 96 -3.97 25.90 1.22
C ALA A 96 -4.37 26.82 0.02
N SER A 97 -4.55 26.27 -1.21
CA SER A 97 -5.04 26.96 -2.43
C SER A 97 -5.74 26.00 -3.44
N LYS A 98 -6.57 26.52 -4.38
CA LYS A 98 -7.42 25.82 -5.40
C LYS A 98 -7.24 26.48 -6.82
N ASP A 99 -7.90 26.18 -7.96
CA ASP A 99 -9.00 25.26 -8.37
C ASP A 99 -9.10 25.06 -9.93
N GLY A 100 -9.98 24.16 -10.41
CA GLY A 100 -10.63 24.15 -11.77
C GLY A 100 -9.84 23.63 -13.01
N MET A 101 -10.45 23.27 -14.17
CA MET A 101 -11.83 22.82 -14.54
C MET A 101 -11.78 22.03 -15.90
N GLN A 102 -12.92 21.63 -16.49
CA GLN A 102 -13.08 20.43 -17.36
C GLN A 102 -13.74 20.71 -18.75
N GLN A 103 -13.69 19.76 -19.71
CA GLN A 103 -14.56 19.72 -20.91
C GLN A 103 -14.90 18.27 -21.35
N ASP A 104 -16.01 18.07 -22.09
CA ASP A 104 -16.76 16.79 -22.20
C ASP A 104 -16.60 16.02 -23.53
N ASN A 105 -16.75 14.69 -23.43
CA ASN A 105 -17.09 13.74 -24.50
C ASN A 105 -17.70 12.49 -23.83
N SER A 106 -19.02 12.33 -23.91
CA SER A 106 -19.80 11.61 -22.89
C SER A 106 -19.50 10.08 -22.78
N PRO A 107 -19.08 9.56 -21.60
CA PRO A 107 -18.70 8.14 -21.43
C PRO A 107 -19.83 7.15 -21.14
N LYS A 108 -19.54 5.84 -21.16
CA LYS A 108 -20.46 4.80 -20.67
C LYS A 108 -20.50 4.72 -19.15
N GLY A 109 -21.68 4.98 -18.59
CA GLY A 109 -21.93 5.02 -17.16
C GLY A 109 -21.59 6.38 -16.56
N ASP A 110 -22.27 6.74 -15.46
CA ASP A 110 -21.91 7.94 -14.72
C ASP A 110 -20.50 7.76 -14.14
N ARG A 111 -19.62 8.71 -14.45
CA ARG A 111 -18.22 8.74 -13.98
C ARG A 111 -17.98 9.81 -12.93
N ASN A 112 -19.00 10.59 -12.56
CA ASN A 112 -18.89 11.61 -11.54
C ASN A 112 -19.02 10.96 -10.16
N ILE A 113 -17.91 10.91 -9.44
CA ILE A 113 -17.86 10.37 -8.08
C ILE A 113 -18.33 11.46 -7.12
N THR A 114 -19.45 11.20 -6.46
CA THR A 114 -20.03 12.13 -5.48
C THR A 114 -19.11 12.26 -4.27
N GLU A 115 -18.89 13.47 -3.79
CA GLU A 115 -18.07 13.72 -2.61
C GLU A 115 -18.74 13.17 -1.34
N TYR A 116 -17.95 12.51 -0.50
CA TYR A 116 -18.38 12.06 0.82
C TYR A 116 -17.81 12.99 1.88
N ASN A 117 -18.68 13.45 2.79
CA ASN A 117 -18.29 14.20 3.97
C ASN A 117 -18.23 13.24 5.16
N ASN A 118 -17.09 13.19 5.85
CA ASN A 118 -16.93 12.36 7.03
C ASN A 118 -17.76 12.91 8.19
N GLU A 119 -18.87 12.25 8.52
CA GLU A 119 -19.68 12.50 9.72
C GLU A 119 -19.41 11.50 10.85
N VAL A 120 -18.56 10.48 10.62
CA VAL A 120 -18.43 9.30 11.50
C VAL A 120 -17.29 9.45 12.48
N THR A 121 -16.19 10.07 12.05
CA THR A 121 -14.98 10.29 12.86
C THR A 121 -14.43 11.71 12.70
N ALA A 122 -15.24 12.67 12.24
CA ALA A 122 -14.82 14.05 11.95
C ALA A 122 -14.01 14.69 13.08
N ASP A 123 -14.54 14.57 14.30
CA ASP A 123 -14.05 15.18 15.54
C ASP A 123 -13.30 14.18 16.45
N GLU A 124 -13.08 12.94 15.98
CA GLU A 124 -12.41 11.91 16.78
C GLU A 124 -10.91 12.21 16.92
N ASN A 125 -10.38 12.06 18.13
CA ASN A 125 -8.97 12.30 18.41
C ASN A 125 -8.05 11.42 17.55
N ALA A 126 -6.93 11.98 17.07
CA ALA A 126 -6.02 11.28 16.18
C ALA A 126 -4.54 11.56 16.49
N LYS A 127 -3.68 10.58 16.19
CA LYS A 127 -2.22 10.69 16.28
C LYS A 127 -1.56 10.02 15.07
N ILE A 128 -0.36 10.46 14.72
CA ILE A 128 0.46 9.80 13.69
C ILE A 128 1.43 8.82 14.38
N ALA A 129 1.29 7.54 14.05
CA ALA A 129 2.14 6.44 14.49
C ALA A 129 3.29 6.19 13.49
N ASN A 130 4.01 5.06 13.62
CA ASN A 130 5.09 4.75 12.70
C ASN A 130 4.57 4.56 11.25
N ALA A 131 5.47 4.75 10.29
CA ALA A 131 5.19 4.63 8.85
C ALA A 131 4.03 5.51 8.33
N GLY A 132 3.70 6.60 9.03
CA GLY A 132 2.63 7.52 8.63
C GLY A 132 1.21 6.96 8.86
N ILE A 133 1.06 5.90 9.65
CA ILE A 133 -0.27 5.37 10.00
C ILE A 133 -0.98 6.36 10.94
N ILE A 134 -2.16 6.82 10.55
CA ILE A 134 -3.02 7.67 11.37
C ILE A 134 -3.84 6.76 12.28
N VAL A 135 -3.68 6.90 13.60
CA VAL A 135 -4.44 6.15 14.62
C VAL A 135 -5.51 7.09 15.17
N VAL A 136 -6.78 6.67 15.07
CA VAL A 136 -7.98 7.48 15.34
C VAL A 136 -8.84 6.83 16.42
N GLY A 137 -9.42 7.64 17.30
CA GLY A 137 -10.30 7.21 18.38
C GLY A 137 -9.56 6.63 19.59
N ASN A 138 -10.32 6.07 20.53
CA ASN A 138 -9.80 5.51 21.78
C ASN A 138 -10.48 4.19 22.19
N GLY A 139 -9.89 3.49 23.17
CA GLY A 139 -10.42 2.25 23.73
C GLY A 139 -10.71 1.16 22.67
N PRO A 140 -11.86 0.46 22.73
CA PRO A 140 -12.20 -0.59 21.77
C PRO A 140 -12.60 -0.06 20.38
N LYS A 141 -12.73 1.26 20.19
CA LYS A 141 -13.11 1.87 18.90
C LYS A 141 -11.92 2.33 18.06
N VAL A 142 -10.69 2.25 18.58
CA VAL A 142 -9.48 2.68 17.86
C VAL A 142 -9.42 2.04 16.47
N ARG A 143 -9.08 2.84 15.46
CA ARG A 143 -8.79 2.38 14.10
C ARG A 143 -7.48 2.96 13.59
N ALA A 144 -6.85 2.26 12.65
CA ALA A 144 -5.63 2.71 11.98
C ALA A 144 -5.86 2.86 10.48
N LEU A 145 -5.39 3.98 9.93
CA LEU A 145 -5.61 4.40 8.55
C LEU A 145 -4.25 4.61 7.86
N MET A 146 -4.10 4.10 6.64
CA MET A 146 -2.92 4.39 5.83
C MET A 146 -3.10 5.74 5.14
N ALA A 147 -2.25 6.71 5.45
CA ALA A 147 -2.20 7.97 4.72
C ALA A 147 -1.92 7.74 3.22
N PHE A 148 -2.76 8.28 2.34
CA PHE A 148 -2.57 8.20 0.89
C PHE A 148 -1.73 9.37 0.38
N GLY A 149 -0.60 9.07 -0.27
CA GLY A 149 0.35 10.07 -0.78
C GLY A 149 0.27 10.35 -2.29
N GLY A 150 -0.70 9.77 -3.02
CA GLY A 150 -0.83 9.98 -4.46
C GLY A 150 -1.38 11.38 -4.80
N SER A 151 -1.02 11.93 -5.96
CA SER A 151 -1.56 13.21 -6.42
C SER A 151 -2.93 13.03 -7.09
N ALA A 152 -3.76 14.07 -7.04
CA ALA A 152 -5.04 14.11 -7.74
C ALA A 152 -4.92 13.85 -9.26
N THR A 153 -3.77 14.17 -9.87
CA THR A 153 -3.47 13.92 -11.30
C THR A 153 -2.81 12.57 -11.59
N GLY A 154 -2.52 11.78 -10.56
CA GLY A 154 -1.79 10.52 -10.71
C GLY A 154 -2.66 9.31 -11.07
N GLY A 155 -2.07 8.11 -11.02
CA GLY A 155 -2.75 6.85 -11.29
C GLY A 155 -3.06 6.51 -12.76
N VAL A 156 -2.91 7.47 -13.69
CA VAL A 156 -3.29 7.33 -15.12
C VAL A 156 -2.78 6.05 -15.78
N SER A 157 -1.52 5.63 -15.53
CA SER A 157 -0.97 4.39 -16.11
C SER A 157 -1.80 3.12 -15.82
N TYR A 158 -2.49 3.04 -14.68
CA TYR A 158 -3.35 1.89 -14.39
C TYR A 158 -4.57 1.81 -15.31
N VAL A 159 -5.17 2.96 -15.62
CA VAL A 159 -6.30 3.02 -16.56
C VAL A 159 -5.84 2.91 -18.01
N GLU A 160 -4.60 3.29 -18.34
CA GLU A 160 -3.97 2.95 -19.63
C GLU A 160 -3.87 1.42 -19.82
N ALA A 161 -3.61 0.64 -18.76
CA ALA A 161 -3.68 -0.82 -18.82
C ALA A 161 -5.09 -1.32 -19.15
N ALA A 162 -6.12 -0.78 -18.48
CA ALA A 162 -7.52 -1.12 -18.78
C ALA A 162 -7.91 -0.73 -20.22
N ASN A 163 -7.48 0.46 -20.67
CA ASN A 163 -7.62 0.94 -22.05
C ASN A 163 -7.01 -0.06 -23.04
N LYS A 164 -5.79 -0.55 -22.76
CA LYS A 164 -5.10 -1.50 -23.63
C LYS A 164 -5.77 -2.87 -23.68
N TYR A 165 -6.34 -3.32 -22.57
CA TYR A 165 -7.17 -4.54 -22.56
C TYR A 165 -8.42 -4.36 -23.43
N LYS A 166 -9.10 -3.21 -23.33
CA LYS A 166 -10.30 -2.93 -24.13
C LYS A 166 -10.00 -2.85 -25.63
N GLU A 167 -8.87 -2.25 -26.01
CA GLU A 167 -8.39 -2.27 -27.41
C GLU A 167 -8.17 -3.68 -27.93
N ILE A 168 -7.51 -4.54 -27.15
CA ILE A 168 -7.13 -5.90 -27.57
C ILE A 168 -8.32 -6.85 -27.67
N PHE A 169 -9.27 -6.76 -26.73
CA PHE A 169 -10.43 -7.66 -26.68
C PHE A 169 -11.68 -7.10 -27.38
N GLY A 170 -11.70 -5.80 -27.67
CA GLY A 170 -12.76 -5.13 -28.42
C GLY A 170 -14.14 -5.32 -27.80
N ASN A 171 -15.14 -5.59 -28.64
CA ASN A 171 -16.52 -5.81 -28.20
C ASN A 171 -16.84 -7.25 -27.78
N LYS A 172 -15.87 -8.18 -27.88
CA LYS A 172 -16.07 -9.58 -27.47
C LYS A 172 -16.00 -9.77 -25.95
N VAL A 173 -15.41 -8.82 -25.24
CA VAL A 173 -15.22 -8.85 -23.78
C VAL A 173 -15.57 -7.48 -23.21
N ASN A 174 -16.42 -7.44 -22.18
CA ASN A 174 -16.64 -6.23 -21.41
C ASN A 174 -15.46 -5.98 -20.48
N VAL A 175 -15.00 -4.73 -20.41
CA VAL A 175 -13.95 -4.32 -19.47
C VAL A 175 -14.56 -3.35 -18.47
N TYR A 176 -14.28 -3.60 -17.20
CA TYR A 176 -14.73 -2.81 -16.05
C TYR A 176 -13.50 -2.38 -15.24
N CYS A 177 -13.50 -1.14 -14.77
CA CYS A 177 -12.45 -0.60 -13.92
C CYS A 177 -13.05 -0.16 -12.58
N MET A 178 -12.60 -0.77 -11.48
CA MET A 178 -13.03 -0.47 -10.12
C MET A 178 -11.80 -0.18 -9.28
N VAL A 179 -11.48 1.10 -9.11
CA VAL A 179 -10.43 1.54 -8.18
C VAL A 179 -11.09 1.69 -6.80
N ILE A 180 -10.57 0.93 -5.83
CA ILE A 180 -11.19 0.79 -4.51
C ILE A 180 -10.50 1.76 -3.54
N PRO A 181 -11.21 2.73 -2.94
CA PRO A 181 -10.64 3.57 -1.89
C PRO A 181 -10.37 2.77 -0.61
N THR A 182 -9.53 3.31 0.28
CA THR A 182 -9.21 2.75 1.58
C THR A 182 -9.94 3.46 2.72
N ALA A 183 -9.79 2.94 3.94
CA ALA A 183 -10.44 3.50 5.12
C ALA A 183 -10.08 4.98 5.39
N VAL A 184 -8.93 5.48 4.91
CA VAL A 184 -8.51 6.86 5.20
C VAL A 184 -9.48 7.88 4.61
N GLU A 185 -10.02 7.62 3.43
CA GLU A 185 -10.92 8.54 2.72
C GLU A 185 -12.25 8.77 3.45
N TYR A 186 -12.75 7.75 4.16
CA TYR A 186 -14.04 7.81 4.87
C TYR A 186 -13.92 8.17 6.35
N TYR A 187 -12.74 7.96 6.95
CA TYR A 187 -12.57 7.98 8.40
C TYR A 187 -11.39 8.80 8.91
N CYS A 188 -10.67 9.53 8.06
CA CYS A 188 -9.66 10.49 8.51
C CYS A 188 -10.37 11.71 9.17
N PRO A 189 -10.06 12.04 10.44
CA PRO A 189 -10.61 13.22 11.12
C PRO A 189 -10.11 14.53 10.51
N GLU A 190 -10.90 15.60 10.58
CA GLU A 190 -10.61 16.85 9.87
C GLU A 190 -9.28 17.49 10.31
N GLN A 191 -8.94 17.41 11.60
CA GLN A 191 -7.71 17.97 12.17
C GLN A 191 -6.42 17.27 11.70
N VAL A 192 -6.52 16.05 11.15
CA VAL A 192 -5.38 15.33 10.53
C VAL A 192 -5.58 15.04 9.04
N LYS A 193 -6.67 15.52 8.43
CA LYS A 193 -7.02 15.28 7.02
C LYS A 193 -5.89 15.63 6.05
N LYS A 194 -5.12 16.68 6.36
CA LYS A 194 -3.91 17.10 5.62
C LYS A 194 -2.79 16.05 5.54
N ALA A 195 -2.80 15.03 6.39
CA ALA A 195 -1.84 13.94 6.33
C ALA A 195 -2.14 12.94 5.18
N SER A 196 -3.31 13.01 4.55
CA SER A 196 -3.70 12.17 3.41
C SER A 196 -4.24 13.02 2.26
N ASN A 197 -3.76 12.76 1.05
CA ASN A 197 -4.37 13.31 -0.15
C ASN A 197 -5.73 12.64 -0.41
N SER A 198 -6.62 13.34 -1.12
CA SER A 198 -7.93 12.79 -1.50
C SER A 198 -7.77 11.65 -2.50
N GLU A 199 -8.25 10.47 -2.09
CA GLU A 199 -8.38 9.33 -2.98
C GLU A 199 -9.48 9.61 -4.02
N ARG A 200 -10.58 10.31 -3.66
CA ARG A 200 -11.65 10.72 -4.59
C ARG A 200 -11.10 11.44 -5.81
N ALA A 201 -10.30 12.48 -5.60
CA ALA A 201 -9.77 13.31 -6.68
C ALA A 201 -8.89 12.48 -7.63
N THR A 202 -8.08 11.57 -7.07
CA THR A 202 -7.23 10.67 -7.85
C THR A 202 -8.05 9.65 -8.64
N ILE A 203 -9.06 9.01 -8.03
CA ILE A 203 -9.95 8.06 -8.71
C ILE A 203 -10.73 8.77 -9.83
N GLN A 204 -11.23 9.98 -9.57
CA GLN A 204 -11.94 10.79 -10.56
C GLN A 204 -11.07 11.08 -11.79
N ASN A 205 -9.81 11.49 -11.57
CA ASN A 205 -8.83 11.70 -12.64
C ASN A 205 -8.50 10.39 -13.39
N MET A 206 -8.40 9.26 -12.70
CA MET A 206 -8.24 7.97 -13.37
C MET A 206 -9.47 7.66 -14.26
N TYR A 207 -10.68 7.99 -13.81
CA TYR A 207 -11.90 7.73 -14.58
C TYR A 207 -12.13 8.69 -15.76
N THR A 208 -11.57 9.91 -15.76
CA THR A 208 -11.56 10.77 -16.96
C THR A 208 -10.64 10.23 -18.06
N HIS A 209 -9.56 9.53 -17.70
CA HIS A 209 -8.61 8.93 -18.65
C HIS A 209 -9.00 7.52 -19.16
N LEU A 210 -10.11 6.94 -18.69
CA LEU A 210 -10.64 5.69 -19.23
C LEU A 210 -11.29 5.90 -20.59
N ARG A 211 -11.04 4.99 -21.55
CA ARG A 211 -11.76 4.97 -22.83
C ARG A 211 -13.29 4.99 -22.61
N PRO A 212 -14.09 5.70 -23.43
CA PRO A 212 -15.55 5.78 -23.26
C PRO A 212 -16.27 4.42 -23.27
N ASP A 213 -15.68 3.39 -23.89
CA ASP A 213 -16.23 2.04 -24.01
C ASP A 213 -15.87 1.10 -22.84
N ILE A 214 -15.20 1.62 -21.79
CA ILE A 214 -14.96 0.93 -20.51
C ILE A 214 -15.94 1.43 -19.45
N TYR A 215 -16.46 0.50 -18.67
CA TYR A 215 -17.33 0.76 -17.54
C TYR A 215 -16.52 1.14 -16.29
N ALA A 216 -16.63 2.38 -15.83
CA ALA A 216 -16.02 2.82 -14.58
C ALA A 216 -16.95 2.52 -13.41
N VAL A 217 -16.57 1.59 -12.52
CA VAL A 217 -17.39 1.15 -11.40
C VAL A 217 -17.14 2.08 -10.21
N ASP A 218 -18.16 2.85 -9.85
CA ASP A 218 -18.12 3.73 -8.69
C ASP A 218 -18.29 2.93 -7.37
N ALA A 219 -17.17 2.37 -6.90
CA ALA A 219 -17.06 1.82 -5.55
C ALA A 219 -17.04 2.92 -4.47
N TYR A 220 -16.63 4.14 -4.82
CA TYR A 220 -16.44 5.23 -3.87
C TYR A 220 -17.76 5.68 -3.25
N THR A 221 -18.72 6.06 -4.10
CA THR A 221 -20.03 6.54 -3.61
C THR A 221 -20.85 5.38 -3.04
N ALA A 222 -20.64 4.16 -3.55
CA ALA A 222 -21.24 2.95 -2.98
C ALA A 222 -20.80 2.74 -1.52
N LEU A 223 -19.50 2.80 -1.24
CA LEU A 223 -18.98 2.70 0.14
C LEU A 223 -19.38 3.91 1.00
N GLY A 224 -19.32 5.13 0.46
CA GLY A 224 -19.66 6.36 1.21
C GLY A 224 -21.08 6.37 1.79
N ARG A 225 -22.06 5.84 1.04
CA ARG A 225 -23.46 5.67 1.52
C ARG A 225 -23.58 4.77 2.75
N HIS A 226 -22.62 3.86 2.96
CA HIS A 226 -22.59 2.87 4.02
C HIS A 226 -21.44 3.10 5.02
N ALA A 227 -20.82 4.29 5.03
CA ALA A 227 -19.67 4.59 5.91
C ALA A 227 -20.01 4.54 7.41
N LYS A 228 -21.29 4.65 7.78
CA LYS A 228 -21.79 4.47 9.16
C LYS A 228 -21.87 2.99 9.61
N GLU A 229 -21.65 2.04 8.70
CA GLU A 229 -21.57 0.61 8.97
C GLU A 229 -20.10 0.13 9.04
N ASP A 230 -19.87 -1.09 9.53
CA ASP A 230 -18.55 -1.73 9.57
C ASP A 230 -18.10 -2.21 8.18
N ILE A 231 -17.94 -1.27 7.23
CA ILE A 231 -17.48 -1.54 5.86
C ILE A 231 -15.96 -1.58 5.72
N PHE A 232 -15.21 -1.08 6.70
CA PHE A 232 -13.74 -1.20 6.78
C PHE A 232 -13.29 -1.73 8.14
N LEU A 233 -12.26 -2.59 8.12
CA LEU A 233 -11.66 -3.15 9.33
C LEU A 233 -10.84 -2.08 10.05
N ARG A 234 -10.94 -2.01 11.37
CA ARG A 234 -10.23 -1.03 12.20
C ARG A 234 -8.76 -1.36 12.39
N THR A 235 -8.44 -2.66 12.44
CA THR A 235 -7.12 -3.20 12.77
C THR A 235 -6.42 -3.84 11.58
N ASP A 236 -7.01 -3.79 10.38
CA ASP A 236 -6.42 -4.31 9.14
C ASP A 236 -6.35 -3.23 8.05
N HIS A 237 -5.58 -3.46 6.99
CA HIS A 237 -5.50 -2.56 5.83
C HIS A 237 -6.66 -2.72 4.86
N HIS A 238 -7.40 -3.83 4.91
CA HIS A 238 -8.50 -4.10 4.00
C HIS A 238 -9.84 -3.48 4.45
N TRP A 239 -10.75 -3.35 3.49
CA TRP A 239 -12.18 -3.30 3.81
C TRP A 239 -12.65 -4.53 4.59
N ALA A 240 -13.78 -4.38 5.29
CA ALA A 240 -14.52 -5.52 5.79
C ALA A 240 -15.25 -6.22 4.63
N PRO A 241 -15.62 -7.50 4.77
CA PRO A 241 -16.42 -8.21 3.76
C PRO A 241 -17.74 -7.50 3.40
N LEU A 242 -18.31 -6.70 4.30
CA LEU A 242 -19.48 -5.86 4.04
C LEU A 242 -19.19 -4.72 3.03
N GLY A 243 -18.03 -4.07 3.10
CA GLY A 243 -17.63 -3.09 2.08
C GLY A 243 -17.44 -3.74 0.70
N ALA A 244 -16.86 -4.94 0.67
CA ALA A 244 -16.73 -5.72 -0.55
C ALA A 244 -18.09 -6.13 -1.16
N TYR A 245 -19.11 -6.38 -0.33
CA TYR A 245 -20.48 -6.63 -0.77
C TYR A 245 -21.07 -5.42 -1.52
N TYR A 246 -20.95 -4.20 -0.98
CA TYR A 246 -21.48 -2.99 -1.65
C TYR A 246 -20.74 -2.66 -2.96
N ALA A 247 -19.42 -2.87 -3.01
CA ALA A 247 -18.66 -2.72 -4.25
C ALA A 247 -19.03 -3.80 -5.30
N ALA A 248 -19.28 -5.04 -4.86
CA ALA A 248 -19.79 -6.10 -5.73
C ALA A 248 -21.19 -5.80 -6.27
N GLU A 249 -22.07 -5.18 -5.46
CA GLU A 249 -23.39 -4.72 -5.90
C GLU A 249 -23.30 -3.66 -7.01
N ALA A 250 -22.46 -2.64 -6.81
CA ALA A 250 -22.21 -1.59 -7.79
C ALA A 250 -21.68 -2.16 -9.11
N PHE A 251 -20.72 -3.10 -9.04
CA PHE A 251 -20.22 -3.83 -10.20
C PHE A 251 -21.32 -4.66 -10.89
N CYS A 252 -22.11 -5.45 -10.15
CA CYS A 252 -23.15 -6.30 -10.72
C CYS A 252 -24.28 -5.51 -11.40
N LYS A 253 -24.66 -4.37 -10.82
CA LYS A 253 -25.61 -3.41 -11.43
C LYS A 253 -25.10 -2.92 -12.78
N MET A 254 -23.81 -2.58 -12.87
CA MET A 254 -23.18 -2.10 -14.10
C MET A 254 -22.97 -3.22 -15.14
N ALA A 255 -22.60 -4.43 -14.70
CA ALA A 255 -22.44 -5.61 -15.53
C ALA A 255 -23.75 -6.28 -15.96
N LYS A 256 -24.89 -5.76 -15.46
CA LYS A 256 -26.26 -6.25 -15.71
C LYS A 256 -26.39 -7.75 -15.44
N VAL A 257 -25.91 -8.18 -14.27
CA VAL A 257 -25.99 -9.56 -13.79
C VAL A 257 -26.81 -9.64 -12.50
N PRO A 258 -27.43 -10.79 -12.19
CA PRO A 258 -28.17 -10.96 -10.93
C PRO A 258 -27.26 -10.73 -9.73
N PHE A 259 -27.76 -10.02 -8.72
CA PHE A 259 -27.12 -9.87 -7.42
C PHE A 259 -28.10 -10.28 -6.31
N LYS A 260 -27.59 -10.75 -5.18
CA LYS A 260 -28.41 -11.25 -4.06
C LYS A 260 -28.09 -10.47 -2.80
N SER A 261 -29.13 -10.05 -2.10
CA SER A 261 -29.02 -9.43 -0.78
C SER A 261 -28.33 -10.36 0.24
N LEU A 262 -27.76 -9.80 1.30
CA LEU A 262 -27.15 -10.56 2.41
C LEU A 262 -28.08 -11.63 3.04
N LYS A 263 -29.40 -11.53 2.89
CA LYS A 263 -30.36 -12.59 3.29
C LYS A 263 -30.14 -13.96 2.59
N SER A 264 -29.39 -13.99 1.48
CA SER A 264 -29.02 -15.24 0.79
C SER A 264 -27.68 -15.82 1.28
N TYR A 265 -27.09 -15.28 2.35
CA TYR A 265 -25.79 -15.68 2.85
C TYR A 265 -25.86 -16.04 4.34
N GLN A 266 -25.11 -17.06 4.75
CA GLN A 266 -24.86 -17.34 6.16
C GLN A 266 -23.82 -16.37 6.68
N ARG A 267 -24.21 -15.51 7.63
CA ARG A 267 -23.28 -14.67 8.39
C ARG A 267 -22.41 -15.56 9.29
N LYS A 268 -21.10 -15.33 9.27
CA LYS A 268 -20.08 -15.95 10.11
C LYS A 268 -19.26 -14.87 10.81
N VAL A 269 -18.63 -15.22 11.93
CA VAL A 269 -17.79 -14.30 12.71
C VAL A 269 -16.54 -15.02 13.16
N VAL A 270 -15.39 -14.37 13.06
CA VAL A 270 -14.16 -14.72 13.79
C VAL A 270 -13.90 -13.59 14.77
N LYS A 271 -14.02 -13.88 16.06
CA LYS A 271 -13.90 -12.87 17.13
C LYS A 271 -12.45 -12.55 17.46
N GLY A 272 -12.22 -11.41 18.09
CA GLY A 272 -10.90 -11.05 18.62
C GLY A 272 -9.84 -10.84 17.53
N TYR A 273 -10.27 -10.48 16.32
CA TYR A 273 -9.38 -10.28 15.18
C TYR A 273 -8.49 -9.05 15.40
N ILE A 274 -7.19 -9.21 15.13
CA ILE A 274 -6.21 -8.14 15.02
C ILE A 274 -5.50 -8.32 13.68
N GLY A 275 -5.72 -7.38 12.77
CA GLY A 275 -5.19 -7.42 11.42
C GLY A 275 -3.77 -6.85 11.26
N SER A 276 -3.43 -6.52 10.03
CA SER A 276 -2.10 -6.00 9.67
C SER A 276 -1.74 -4.64 10.26
N MET A 277 -2.69 -3.81 10.69
CA MET A 277 -2.38 -2.45 11.16
C MET A 277 -1.57 -2.43 12.44
N TYR A 278 -1.67 -3.44 13.30
CA TYR A 278 -0.81 -3.51 14.48
C TYR A 278 0.66 -3.65 14.06
N ALA A 279 0.95 -4.50 13.07
CA ALA A 279 2.30 -4.67 12.54
C ALA A 279 2.82 -3.42 11.80
N TYR A 280 1.94 -2.69 11.09
CA TYR A 280 2.30 -1.49 10.31
C TYR A 280 2.52 -0.26 11.22
N SER A 281 1.58 0.04 12.11
CA SER A 281 1.66 1.17 13.05
C SER A 281 2.69 0.97 14.15
N LYS A 282 2.90 -0.29 14.57
CA LYS A 282 3.58 -0.67 15.82
C LYS A 282 3.01 0.11 17.02
N ASP A 283 1.69 0.29 17.06
CA ASP A 283 0.98 1.00 18.11
C ASP A 283 0.14 0.04 18.96
N ILE A 284 0.39 0.04 20.27
CA ILE A 284 -0.26 -0.87 21.22
C ILE A 284 -1.78 -0.63 21.31
N ALA A 285 -2.26 0.56 20.96
CA ALA A 285 -3.70 0.85 20.92
C ALA A 285 -4.46 -0.04 19.91
N ILE A 286 -3.82 -0.43 18.80
CA ILE A 286 -4.41 -1.35 17.81
C ILE A 286 -4.47 -2.78 18.35
N LYS A 287 -3.42 -3.23 19.06
CA LYS A 287 -3.41 -4.56 19.71
C LYS A 287 -4.52 -4.67 20.76
N ASN A 288 -4.77 -3.60 21.51
CA ASN A 288 -5.71 -3.55 22.61
C ASN A 288 -7.16 -3.27 22.16
N ALA A 289 -7.41 -3.08 20.85
CA ALA A 289 -8.72 -2.79 20.28
C ALA A 289 -9.13 -3.83 19.22
N PRO A 290 -9.11 -5.15 19.52
CA PRO A 290 -9.50 -6.18 18.56
C PRO A 290 -10.95 -5.98 18.05
N GLU A 291 -11.26 -6.59 16.91
CA GLU A 291 -12.58 -6.48 16.26
C GLU A 291 -13.17 -7.85 15.91
N ASP A 292 -14.44 -7.87 15.49
CA ASP A 292 -15.07 -9.06 14.93
C ASP A 292 -14.88 -9.07 13.41
N PHE A 293 -14.19 -10.08 12.87
CA PHE A 293 -14.12 -10.29 11.43
C PHE A 293 -15.39 -11.01 10.95
N VAL A 294 -16.35 -10.23 10.44
CA VAL A 294 -17.65 -10.71 9.95
C VAL A 294 -17.58 -11.03 8.47
N TYR A 295 -17.91 -12.26 8.07
CA TYR A 295 -17.96 -12.67 6.66
C TYR A 295 -19.24 -13.43 6.31
N TYR A 296 -19.46 -13.69 5.02
CA TYR A 296 -20.72 -14.16 4.48
C TYR A 296 -20.50 -15.29 3.49
N GLU A 297 -21.09 -16.46 3.74
CA GLU A 297 -21.03 -17.63 2.85
C GLU A 297 -22.35 -17.79 2.07
N PRO A 298 -22.34 -17.92 0.73
CA PRO A 298 -23.55 -17.98 -0.07
C PRO A 298 -24.33 -19.30 0.16
N GLN A 299 -25.63 -19.19 0.39
CA GLN A 299 -26.54 -20.32 0.63
C GLN A 299 -27.36 -20.69 -0.62
N GLY A 300 -27.71 -21.96 -0.76
CA GLY A 300 -28.59 -22.43 -1.85
C GLY A 300 -27.98 -22.38 -3.26
N ILE A 301 -26.68 -22.10 -3.40
CA ILE A 301 -25.95 -22.23 -4.66
C ILE A 301 -24.79 -23.22 -4.53
N LYS A 302 -24.75 -24.21 -5.42
CA LYS A 302 -23.61 -25.13 -5.54
C LYS A 302 -22.46 -24.39 -6.24
N TYR A 303 -21.23 -24.61 -5.79
CA TYR A 303 -20.04 -24.13 -6.46
C TYR A 303 -18.86 -25.09 -6.23
N GLN A 304 -17.83 -24.99 -7.05
CA GLN A 304 -16.59 -25.74 -6.94
C GLN A 304 -15.42 -24.79 -7.22
N THR A 305 -14.36 -24.88 -6.40
CA THR A 305 -13.17 -24.04 -6.53
C THR A 305 -11.95 -24.88 -6.85
N THR A 306 -11.23 -24.46 -7.88
CA THR A 306 -9.96 -25.03 -8.33
C THR A 306 -8.86 -24.00 -8.19
N TYR A 307 -7.71 -24.43 -7.67
CA TYR A 307 -6.51 -23.63 -7.50
C TYR A 307 -5.37 -24.14 -8.37
N ILE A 308 -4.58 -23.22 -8.91
CA ILE A 308 -3.22 -23.46 -9.39
C ILE A 308 -2.32 -22.59 -8.50
N ASP A 309 -1.63 -23.22 -7.54
CA ASP A 309 -0.75 -22.52 -6.61
C ASP A 309 0.58 -22.15 -7.27
N TYR A 310 1.18 -21.05 -6.83
CA TYR A 310 2.47 -20.57 -7.29
C TYR A 310 3.51 -20.69 -6.16
N THR A 311 4.67 -21.27 -6.48
CA THR A 311 5.83 -21.20 -5.58
C THR A 311 6.47 -19.83 -5.72
N ILE A 312 6.70 -19.13 -4.61
CA ILE A 312 7.19 -17.75 -4.58
C ILE A 312 8.54 -17.68 -3.84
N ASN A 313 9.51 -16.92 -4.35
CA ASN A 313 10.79 -16.68 -3.68
C ASN A 313 10.73 -15.50 -2.69
N LYS A 314 11.86 -15.20 -2.01
CA LYS A 314 11.96 -14.09 -1.04
C LYS A 314 11.69 -12.71 -1.64
N ASP A 315 11.90 -12.54 -2.96
CA ASP A 315 11.69 -11.29 -3.72
C ASP A 315 10.27 -11.21 -4.33
N TYR A 316 9.36 -12.06 -3.83
CA TYR A 316 7.97 -12.20 -4.27
C TYR A 316 7.80 -12.54 -5.76
N LYS A 317 8.76 -13.25 -6.37
CA LYS A 317 8.72 -13.73 -7.76
C LYS A 317 8.30 -15.19 -7.84
N THR A 318 7.48 -15.53 -8.84
CA THR A 318 7.08 -16.91 -9.12
C THR A 318 8.25 -17.76 -9.62
N THR A 319 8.54 -18.87 -8.94
CA THR A 319 9.60 -19.85 -9.24
C THR A 319 9.08 -21.23 -9.65
N GLY A 320 7.79 -21.50 -9.43
CA GLY A 320 7.13 -22.75 -9.77
C GLY A 320 5.62 -22.59 -9.90
N ILE A 321 4.99 -23.52 -10.63
CA ILE A 321 3.55 -23.59 -10.87
C ILE A 321 3.09 -24.98 -10.45
N GLY A 322 2.11 -25.05 -9.55
CA GLY A 322 1.51 -26.29 -9.08
C GLY A 322 0.56 -26.92 -10.09
N LYS A 323 0.22 -28.20 -9.87
CA LYS A 323 -0.86 -28.85 -10.62
C LYS A 323 -2.22 -28.31 -10.16
N PRO A 324 -3.25 -28.26 -11.02
CA PRO A 324 -4.61 -27.90 -10.61
C PRO A 324 -5.11 -28.83 -9.49
N ARG A 325 -5.63 -28.25 -8.41
CA ARG A 325 -6.26 -28.98 -7.30
C ARG A 325 -7.57 -28.35 -6.88
N GLN A 326 -8.47 -29.12 -6.28
CA GLN A 326 -9.67 -28.56 -5.66
C GLN A 326 -9.36 -28.05 -4.24
N GLY A 327 -10.26 -27.24 -3.68
CA GLY A 327 -10.21 -26.82 -2.27
C GLY A 327 -11.36 -25.88 -1.92
N SER A 328 -11.54 -25.60 -0.63
CA SER A 328 -12.56 -24.65 -0.14
C SER A 328 -12.31 -23.24 -0.66
N PHE A 329 -13.36 -22.48 -0.97
CA PHE A 329 -13.24 -21.03 -1.19
C PHE A 329 -13.15 -20.28 0.14
N PHE A 330 -14.00 -20.65 1.10
CA PHE A 330 -14.04 -20.09 2.45
C PHE A 330 -13.24 -20.99 3.41
N TYR A 331 -12.06 -20.55 3.80
CA TYR A 331 -11.22 -21.18 4.81
C TYR A 331 -11.66 -20.72 6.20
N HIS A 332 -11.89 -21.66 7.10
CA HIS A 332 -12.33 -21.35 8.46
C HIS A 332 -11.14 -21.11 9.38
N TYR A 333 -11.18 -19.99 10.12
CA TYR A 333 -10.18 -19.60 11.10
C TYR A 333 -10.79 -19.55 12.51
N LYS A 334 -10.00 -19.90 13.52
CA LYS A 334 -10.40 -19.75 14.93
C LYS A 334 -10.36 -18.29 15.38
N ASP A 335 -11.13 -17.97 16.42
CA ASP A 335 -11.06 -16.69 17.13
C ASP A 335 -9.62 -16.33 17.53
N GLY A 336 -9.30 -15.04 17.48
CA GLY A 336 -7.95 -14.50 17.69
C GLY A 336 -6.99 -14.70 16.50
N SER A 337 -7.41 -15.31 15.39
CA SER A 337 -6.50 -15.54 14.26
C SER A 337 -6.23 -14.27 13.45
N ALA A 338 -4.99 -13.78 13.50
CA ALA A 338 -4.48 -12.75 12.60
C ALA A 338 -4.48 -13.16 11.10
N GLY A 339 -4.93 -14.38 10.77
CA GLY A 339 -5.14 -14.87 9.41
C GLY A 339 -6.58 -14.76 8.89
N ALA A 340 -7.53 -14.21 9.66
CA ALA A 340 -8.97 -14.26 9.32
C ALA A 340 -9.30 -13.71 7.92
N TYR A 341 -8.64 -12.66 7.43
CA TYR A 341 -8.86 -12.15 6.07
C TYR A 341 -8.50 -13.16 4.96
N CYS A 342 -7.60 -14.12 5.23
CA CYS A 342 -7.31 -15.23 4.33
C CYS A 342 -8.45 -16.27 4.24
N THR A 343 -9.58 -16.07 4.94
CA THR A 343 -10.83 -16.82 4.73
C THR A 343 -11.14 -16.92 3.25
N PHE A 344 -10.95 -15.84 2.48
CA PHE A 344 -11.13 -15.87 1.05
C PHE A 344 -9.92 -16.48 0.34
N MET A 345 -10.14 -17.63 -0.30
CA MET A 345 -9.19 -18.36 -1.14
C MET A 345 -7.91 -18.87 -0.45
N GLY A 346 -7.69 -18.61 0.84
CA GLY A 346 -6.47 -19.02 1.55
C GLY A 346 -5.22 -18.21 1.18
N GLY A 347 -5.37 -17.05 0.55
CA GLY A 347 -4.29 -16.14 0.17
C GLY A 347 -4.05 -15.98 -1.34
N ASP A 348 -3.08 -15.13 -1.69
CA ASP A 348 -2.95 -14.53 -3.03
C ASP A 348 -2.07 -15.31 -4.02
N THR A 349 -1.22 -16.21 -3.55
CA THR A 349 -0.14 -16.84 -4.35
C THR A 349 -0.66 -18.00 -5.22
N ARG A 350 -1.78 -17.77 -5.92
CA ARG A 350 -2.50 -18.76 -6.72
C ARG A 350 -3.38 -18.10 -7.77
N LEU A 351 -3.63 -18.81 -8.86
CA LEU A 351 -4.78 -18.59 -9.72
C LEU A 351 -5.96 -19.37 -9.12
N THR A 352 -7.09 -18.71 -8.90
CA THR A 352 -8.32 -19.33 -8.42
C THR A 352 -9.37 -19.35 -9.53
N VAL A 353 -10.03 -20.49 -9.73
CA VAL A 353 -11.18 -20.61 -10.64
C VAL A 353 -12.37 -21.16 -9.85
N VAL A 354 -13.48 -20.42 -9.80
CA VAL A 354 -14.74 -20.86 -9.20
C VAL A 354 -15.75 -21.12 -10.30
N ARG A 355 -16.36 -22.31 -10.31
CA ARG A 355 -17.51 -22.64 -11.16
C ARG A 355 -18.76 -22.75 -10.29
N THR A 356 -19.86 -22.17 -10.74
CA THR A 356 -21.07 -22.03 -9.92
C THR A 356 -22.24 -22.81 -10.50
N GLY A 357 -23.34 -22.89 -9.75
CA GLY A 357 -24.62 -23.42 -10.20
C GLY A 357 -25.32 -22.51 -11.23
N ASN A 358 -24.91 -21.25 -11.36
CA ASN A 358 -25.42 -20.33 -12.38
C ASN A 358 -25.05 -20.84 -13.79
N LYS A 359 -25.94 -20.62 -14.77
CA LYS A 359 -25.81 -21.09 -16.16
C LYS A 359 -26.05 -19.96 -17.17
N ASN A 360 -25.75 -18.72 -16.78
CA ASN A 360 -25.92 -17.53 -17.61
C ASN A 360 -24.80 -17.30 -18.64
N LYS A 361 -23.84 -18.23 -18.79
CA LYS A 361 -22.70 -18.15 -19.70
C LYS A 361 -21.74 -16.97 -19.47
N ARG A 362 -21.92 -16.19 -18.39
CA ARG A 362 -21.03 -15.07 -18.03
C ARG A 362 -19.80 -15.60 -17.29
N ARG A 363 -18.62 -15.27 -17.82
CA ARG A 363 -17.31 -15.79 -17.41
C ARG A 363 -16.38 -14.62 -17.13
N LEU A 364 -16.08 -14.42 -15.85
CA LEU A 364 -15.40 -13.23 -15.33
C LEU A 364 -13.93 -13.50 -15.04
N ILE A 365 -13.02 -12.64 -15.47
CA ILE A 365 -11.72 -12.46 -14.82
C ILE A 365 -11.82 -11.31 -13.83
N ILE A 366 -11.25 -11.48 -12.64
CA ILE A 366 -10.98 -10.40 -11.69
C ILE A 366 -9.46 -10.23 -11.58
N LEU A 367 -8.94 -9.14 -12.13
CA LEU A 367 -7.55 -8.71 -12.01
C LEU A 367 -7.40 -7.87 -10.75
N LYS A 368 -6.69 -8.38 -9.74
CA LYS A 368 -6.81 -7.87 -8.37
C LYS A 368 -5.51 -7.80 -7.57
N ASP A 369 -5.62 -7.17 -6.41
CA ASP A 369 -4.76 -7.34 -5.24
C ASP A 369 -5.55 -7.95 -4.07
N SER A 370 -4.99 -7.97 -2.87
CA SER A 370 -5.64 -8.57 -1.70
C SER A 370 -7.01 -7.96 -1.31
N PHE A 371 -7.35 -6.71 -1.68
CA PHE A 371 -8.71 -6.18 -1.48
C PHE A 371 -9.73 -6.98 -2.30
N GLY A 372 -9.41 -7.29 -3.55
CA GLY A 372 -10.27 -8.06 -4.44
C GLY A 372 -10.50 -9.52 -4.00
N ASN A 373 -9.94 -9.98 -2.88
CA ASN A 373 -10.16 -11.33 -2.36
C ASN A 373 -11.59 -11.57 -1.87
N ALA A 374 -12.23 -10.55 -1.27
CA ALA A 374 -13.58 -10.69 -0.71
C ALA A 374 -14.68 -10.66 -1.79
N LEU A 375 -14.44 -9.99 -2.93
CA LEU A 375 -15.41 -9.83 -4.02
C LEU A 375 -16.04 -11.13 -4.56
N PRO A 376 -15.27 -12.19 -4.91
CA PRO A 376 -15.81 -13.31 -5.68
C PRO A 376 -16.94 -14.04 -4.95
N GLY A 377 -16.89 -14.12 -3.61
CA GLY A 377 -17.92 -14.79 -2.80
C GLY A 377 -19.32 -14.20 -2.98
N PHE A 378 -19.42 -12.90 -3.25
CA PHE A 378 -20.69 -12.22 -3.53
C PHE A 378 -21.15 -12.35 -4.98
N LEU A 379 -20.25 -12.78 -5.88
CA LEU A 379 -20.48 -12.87 -7.32
C LEU A 379 -20.94 -14.28 -7.76
N PHE A 380 -21.08 -15.24 -6.85
CA PHE A 380 -21.42 -16.63 -7.21
C PHE A 380 -22.80 -16.76 -7.86
N TYR A 381 -23.77 -15.92 -7.47
CA TYR A 381 -25.09 -15.85 -8.11
C TYR A 381 -25.09 -15.06 -9.43
N SER A 382 -23.99 -14.35 -9.72
CA SER A 382 -23.87 -13.37 -10.79
C SER A 382 -23.18 -13.92 -12.03
N PHE A 383 -22.22 -14.83 -11.86
CA PHE A 383 -21.41 -15.42 -12.94
C PHE A 383 -21.40 -16.95 -12.87
N GLU A 384 -21.28 -17.60 -14.03
CA GLU A 384 -21.14 -19.05 -14.19
C GLU A 384 -19.72 -19.53 -13.84
N GLU A 385 -18.70 -18.75 -14.22
CA GLU A 385 -17.30 -19.02 -13.90
C GLU A 385 -16.55 -17.72 -13.56
N ILE A 386 -15.73 -17.76 -12.51
CA ILE A 386 -14.97 -16.61 -11.99
C ILE A 386 -13.50 -17.00 -11.84
N HIS A 387 -12.62 -16.28 -12.51
CA HIS A 387 -11.17 -16.48 -12.52
C HIS A 387 -10.51 -15.32 -11.76
N VAL A 388 -9.96 -15.58 -10.58
CA VAL A 388 -9.34 -14.56 -9.74
C VAL A 388 -7.82 -14.60 -9.94
N ILE A 389 -7.27 -13.49 -10.43
CA ILE A 389 -5.90 -13.37 -10.90
C ILE A 389 -5.22 -12.21 -10.18
N ASP A 390 -4.21 -12.51 -9.36
CA ASP A 390 -3.44 -11.50 -8.66
C ASP A 390 -2.38 -10.85 -9.57
N SER A 391 -2.29 -9.52 -9.54
CA SER A 391 -1.36 -8.73 -10.36
C SER A 391 0.12 -9.06 -10.11
N ARG A 392 0.47 -9.68 -8.98
CA ARG A 392 1.86 -10.04 -8.65
C ARG A 392 2.35 -11.32 -9.32
N TYR A 393 1.47 -12.32 -9.51
CA TYR A 393 1.91 -13.73 -9.61
C TYR A 393 1.56 -14.46 -10.91
N PHE A 394 0.62 -13.96 -11.72
CA PHE A 394 0.13 -14.65 -12.91
C PHE A 394 1.21 -14.93 -13.97
N THR A 395 1.24 -16.17 -14.43
CA THR A 395 2.31 -16.73 -15.27
C THR A 395 1.98 -16.84 -16.74
N ASP A 396 0.69 -16.79 -17.12
CA ASP A 396 0.26 -17.21 -18.45
C ASP A 396 0.06 -16.03 -19.40
N ASN A 397 -0.12 -16.29 -20.71
CA ASN A 397 -0.48 -15.23 -21.64
C ASN A 397 -1.98 -14.89 -21.53
N MET A 398 -2.31 -13.66 -21.15
CA MET A 398 -3.68 -13.21 -20.94
C MET A 398 -4.56 -13.34 -22.19
N LYS A 399 -4.02 -13.08 -23.40
CA LYS A 399 -4.81 -13.19 -24.64
C LYS A 399 -5.22 -14.64 -24.91
N LYS A 400 -4.27 -15.57 -24.77
CA LYS A 400 -4.55 -17.02 -24.86
C LYS A 400 -5.47 -17.49 -23.75
N TYR A 401 -5.27 -17.01 -22.51
CA TYR A 401 -6.09 -17.37 -21.36
C TYR A 401 -7.55 -16.94 -21.53
N VAL A 402 -7.79 -15.71 -21.99
CA VAL A 402 -9.13 -15.18 -22.30
C VAL A 402 -9.83 -16.02 -23.36
N ALA A 403 -9.14 -16.34 -24.46
CA ALA A 403 -9.70 -17.17 -25.53
C ALA A 403 -9.99 -18.61 -25.06
N LYS A 404 -9.04 -19.25 -24.37
CA LYS A 404 -9.15 -20.62 -23.87
C LYS A 404 -10.31 -20.81 -22.90
N ASN A 405 -10.52 -19.85 -21.99
CA ASN A 405 -11.55 -19.94 -20.94
C ASN A 405 -12.89 -19.30 -21.35
N LYS A 406 -13.00 -18.77 -22.58
CA LYS A 406 -14.20 -18.11 -23.13
C LYS A 406 -14.70 -16.96 -22.25
N ILE A 407 -13.77 -16.13 -21.79
CA ILE A 407 -14.05 -15.00 -20.87
C ILE A 407 -14.92 -13.96 -21.57
N THR A 408 -15.98 -13.52 -20.90
CA THR A 408 -16.93 -12.49 -21.38
C THR A 408 -16.73 -11.14 -20.70
N ASP A 409 -16.13 -11.13 -19.50
CA ASP A 409 -16.01 -9.95 -18.66
C ASP A 409 -14.65 -9.92 -17.96
N ILE A 410 -14.00 -8.75 -17.90
CA ILE A 410 -12.75 -8.52 -17.16
C ILE A 410 -12.96 -7.32 -16.24
N LEU A 411 -12.86 -7.56 -14.93
CA LEU A 411 -12.89 -6.54 -13.89
C LEU A 411 -11.48 -6.28 -13.38
N PHE A 412 -11.01 -5.04 -13.52
CA PHE A 412 -9.87 -4.51 -12.78
C PHE A 412 -10.37 -4.06 -11.40
N ALA A 413 -9.86 -4.67 -10.33
CA ALA A 413 -10.31 -4.45 -8.95
C ALA A 413 -9.10 -4.37 -7.99
N ASN A 414 -8.54 -3.18 -7.87
CA ASN A 414 -7.38 -2.90 -7.01
C ASN A 414 -7.69 -1.75 -6.05
N ASN A 415 -7.09 -1.78 -4.87
CA ASN A 415 -7.10 -0.59 -4.01
C ASN A 415 -6.27 0.55 -4.64
N ILE A 416 -6.56 1.79 -4.26
CA ILE A 416 -5.92 2.97 -4.84
C ILE A 416 -4.38 2.94 -4.71
N PHE A 417 -3.80 2.41 -3.62
CA PHE A 417 -2.34 2.29 -3.47
C PHE A 417 -1.72 1.32 -4.51
N LYS A 418 -2.41 0.23 -4.83
CA LYS A 418 -1.98 -0.71 -5.87
C LYS A 418 -2.30 -0.21 -7.27
N ALA A 419 -3.40 0.49 -7.46
CA ALA A 419 -3.73 1.14 -8.72
C ALA A 419 -2.71 2.25 -9.06
N TYR A 420 -2.31 3.06 -8.08
CA TYR A 420 -1.28 4.09 -8.23
C TYR A 420 0.14 3.50 -8.49
N SER A 421 0.36 2.21 -8.21
CA SER A 421 1.68 1.59 -8.36
C SER A 421 2.00 1.23 -9.81
N LYS A 422 3.09 1.81 -10.35
CA LYS A 422 3.66 1.47 -11.67
C LYS A 422 3.86 -0.04 -11.87
N HIS A 423 4.19 -0.78 -10.81
CA HIS A 423 4.37 -2.24 -10.84
C HIS A 423 3.09 -3.00 -11.26
N THR A 424 1.92 -2.48 -10.92
CA THR A 424 0.62 -3.08 -11.26
C THR A 424 0.32 -2.87 -12.75
N TYR A 425 0.53 -1.65 -13.26
CA TYR A 425 0.47 -1.32 -14.68
C TYR A 425 1.42 -2.21 -15.51
N GLU A 426 2.70 -2.25 -15.14
CA GLU A 426 3.72 -3.08 -15.80
C GLU A 426 3.38 -4.58 -15.73
N ALA A 427 2.69 -5.04 -14.69
CA ALA A 427 2.21 -6.41 -14.60
C ALA A 427 1.08 -6.71 -15.58
N PHE A 428 0.05 -5.86 -15.66
CA PHE A 428 -1.06 -6.07 -16.58
C PHE A 428 -0.62 -5.96 -18.05
N LEU A 429 0.26 -5.02 -18.40
CA LEU A 429 0.83 -5.01 -19.75
C LEU A 429 1.66 -6.26 -20.06
N ARG A 430 2.50 -6.71 -19.12
CA ARG A 430 3.30 -7.93 -19.28
C ARG A 430 2.41 -9.17 -19.45
N PHE A 431 1.28 -9.27 -18.74
CA PHE A 431 0.35 -10.41 -18.90
C PHE A 431 -0.17 -10.54 -20.35
N LEU A 432 -0.32 -9.44 -21.09
CA LEU A 432 -0.74 -9.49 -22.50
C LEU A 432 0.34 -10.06 -23.44
N SER A 433 1.63 -9.89 -23.12
CA SER A 433 2.75 -10.23 -24.01
C SER A 433 3.60 -11.42 -23.56
N GLN A 434 3.60 -11.78 -22.27
CA GLN A 434 4.43 -12.86 -21.73
C GLN A 434 4.04 -14.24 -22.31
N PRO A 435 4.99 -15.17 -22.49
CA PRO A 435 4.70 -16.58 -22.78
C PRO A 435 3.89 -17.26 -21.67
N ASP A 436 3.26 -18.40 -22.00
CA ASP A 436 2.57 -19.21 -21.00
C ASP A 436 3.56 -19.85 -20.00
N GLY A 437 3.19 -19.94 -18.72
CA GLY A 437 4.08 -20.50 -17.70
C GLY A 437 5.33 -19.67 -17.37
N THR A 438 5.32 -18.36 -17.64
CA THR A 438 6.45 -17.46 -17.36
C THR A 438 6.81 -17.42 -15.87
N LEU A 439 8.00 -17.93 -15.53
CA LEU A 439 8.59 -17.85 -14.19
C LEU A 439 9.52 -16.63 -14.09
N ARG A 440 9.53 -15.97 -12.93
CA ARG A 440 10.25 -14.70 -12.70
C ARG A 440 11.34 -14.76 -11.62
N GLY A 441 11.43 -15.86 -10.87
CA GLY A 441 12.43 -16.04 -9.80
C GLY A 441 13.56 -17.02 -10.13
N LYS A 442 13.68 -17.47 -11.38
CA LYS A 442 14.80 -18.29 -11.87
C LYS A 442 15.76 -17.41 -12.67
N GLU A 443 16.74 -16.81 -12.00
CA GLU A 443 17.87 -16.19 -12.69
C GLU A 443 18.79 -17.28 -13.26
N THR A 444 19.11 -17.19 -14.55
CA THR A 444 20.28 -17.86 -15.12
C THR A 444 21.51 -16.96 -14.92
N LYS A 445 22.71 -17.55 -14.85
CA LYS A 445 23.95 -16.83 -14.49
C LYS A 445 24.25 -15.58 -15.34
N ALA A 446 23.76 -15.51 -16.58
CA ALA A 446 23.95 -14.38 -17.48
C ALA A 446 23.35 -13.05 -16.96
N THR A 447 22.16 -13.09 -16.33
CA THR A 447 21.41 -11.86 -15.98
C THR A 447 22.14 -11.01 -14.93
N LYS A 448 22.84 -11.64 -13.99
CA LYS A 448 23.64 -10.94 -12.97
C LYS A 448 24.81 -10.14 -13.53
N GLN A 449 25.33 -10.54 -14.69
CA GLN A 449 26.50 -9.89 -15.28
C GLN A 449 26.10 -8.60 -16.00
N GLU A 450 24.98 -8.61 -16.72
CA GLU A 450 24.41 -7.39 -17.34
C GLU A 450 23.92 -6.36 -16.31
N ASP A 451 23.18 -6.77 -15.29
CA ASP A 451 22.64 -5.83 -14.29
C ASP A 451 23.75 -5.21 -13.43
N ASN A 452 24.81 -5.96 -13.09
CA ASN A 452 25.98 -5.38 -12.45
C ASN A 452 26.70 -4.36 -13.35
N THR A 453 26.73 -4.60 -14.66
CA THR A 453 27.39 -3.69 -15.62
C THR A 453 26.57 -2.39 -15.77
N LYS A 454 25.25 -2.50 -16.01
CA LYS A 454 24.33 -1.35 -16.12
C LYS A 454 24.27 -0.52 -14.84
N ASN A 455 24.28 -1.17 -13.66
CA ASN A 455 24.30 -0.44 -12.38
C ASN A 455 25.64 0.28 -12.15
N LYS A 456 26.76 -0.28 -12.59
CA LYS A 456 28.08 0.36 -12.52
C LYS A 456 28.17 1.58 -13.44
N GLU A 457 27.76 1.46 -14.70
CA GLU A 457 27.66 2.58 -15.65
C GLU A 457 26.76 3.72 -15.12
N LYS A 458 25.62 3.37 -14.53
CA LYS A 458 24.69 4.35 -13.95
C LYS A 458 25.29 5.06 -12.73
N ALA A 459 26.01 4.34 -11.87
CA ALA A 459 26.71 4.92 -10.73
C ALA A 459 27.85 5.86 -11.19
N GLU A 460 28.58 5.49 -12.25
CA GLU A 460 29.65 6.32 -12.83
C GLU A 460 29.08 7.59 -13.49
N LYS A 461 27.96 7.53 -14.22
CA LYS A 461 27.26 8.72 -14.75
C LYS A 461 26.80 9.68 -13.64
N ILE A 462 26.15 9.18 -12.59
CA ILE A 462 25.72 10.00 -11.45
C ILE A 462 26.92 10.65 -10.73
N LYS A 463 28.06 9.94 -10.66
CA LYS A 463 29.30 10.47 -10.07
C LYS A 463 29.97 11.53 -10.94
N ALA A 464 29.85 11.43 -12.27
CA ALA A 464 30.31 12.45 -13.22
C ALA A 464 29.43 13.71 -13.17
N GLU A 465 28.11 13.54 -13.13
CA GLU A 465 27.16 14.66 -13.01
C GLU A 465 27.39 15.46 -11.72
N ARG A 466 27.53 14.79 -10.56
CA ARG A 466 27.84 15.46 -9.28
C ARG A 466 29.13 16.30 -9.35
N LYS A 467 30.21 15.74 -9.90
CA LYS A 467 31.47 16.48 -10.09
C LYS A 467 31.33 17.69 -11.02
N SER A 468 30.43 17.64 -12.00
CA SER A 468 30.18 18.78 -12.91
C SER A 468 29.36 19.90 -12.26
N VAL A 469 28.48 19.55 -11.31
CA VAL A 469 27.70 20.51 -10.50
C VAL A 469 28.61 21.19 -9.48
N GLU A 470 29.39 20.44 -8.70
CA GLU A 470 30.35 20.99 -7.72
C GLU A 470 31.33 21.98 -8.38
N LYS A 471 31.82 21.68 -9.59
CA LYS A 471 32.71 22.59 -10.33
C LYS A 471 32.04 23.90 -10.74
N LYS A 472 30.73 23.88 -11.05
CA LYS A 472 29.94 25.07 -11.40
C LYS A 472 29.55 25.92 -10.18
N GLU A 473 29.41 25.29 -9.01
CA GLU A 473 29.17 26.03 -7.75
C GLU A 473 30.45 26.68 -7.24
N MET A 474 31.60 25.97 -7.29
CA MET A 474 32.90 26.56 -6.95
C MET A 474 33.27 27.76 -7.85
N SER A 475 32.99 27.71 -9.17
CA SER A 475 33.28 28.85 -10.05
C SER A 475 32.42 30.08 -9.74
N LYS A 476 31.21 29.90 -9.20
CA LYS A 476 30.32 31.01 -8.83
C LYS A 476 30.69 31.68 -7.50
N GLN A 477 31.48 31.03 -6.64
CA GLN A 477 31.91 31.61 -5.36
C GLN A 477 33.19 32.46 -5.44
N HIS A 478 33.73 32.72 -6.65
CA HIS A 478 34.92 33.59 -6.83
C HIS A 478 34.63 34.94 -7.52
N GLU A 479 33.40 35.23 -7.94
CA GLU A 479 33.05 36.50 -8.60
C GLU A 479 32.27 37.51 -7.73
N THR A 480 32.08 37.25 -6.44
CA THR A 480 31.40 38.19 -5.52
C THR A 480 32.13 38.38 -4.19
N GLN A 481 33.09 39.30 -4.16
CA GLN A 481 33.53 39.99 -2.92
C GLN A 481 33.14 41.48 -3.00
N PRO A 482 32.35 42.01 -2.05
CA PRO A 482 32.07 43.45 -1.97
C PRO A 482 33.25 44.24 -1.38
N GLN A 483 33.63 45.35 -2.01
CA GLN A 483 34.56 46.32 -1.40
C GLN A 483 33.90 47.08 -0.25
N LYS A 484 34.65 47.35 0.83
CA LYS A 484 34.20 48.15 1.98
C LYS A 484 34.20 49.66 1.65
N PRO A 485 33.19 50.43 2.09
CA PRO A 485 33.23 51.90 2.04
C PRO A 485 34.18 52.48 3.10
N LYS A 486 34.89 53.57 2.76
CA LYS A 486 35.66 54.39 3.70
C LYS A 486 34.90 55.67 4.04
N GLN A 487 34.95 56.10 5.31
CA GLN A 487 34.54 57.45 5.72
C GLN A 487 35.60 58.50 5.32
N PRO A 488 35.23 59.78 5.15
CA PRO A 488 36.15 60.85 4.78
C PRO A 488 36.89 61.42 5.99
N SER A 489 38.17 61.76 5.81
CA SER A 489 38.96 62.60 6.72
C SER A 489 39.18 63.99 6.10
N ALA A 490 39.22 65.02 6.94
CA ALA A 490 39.39 66.41 6.52
C ALA A 490 40.85 66.78 6.16
N ASN A 491 41.01 68.00 5.64
CA ASN A 491 42.24 68.72 5.26
C ASN A 491 42.97 68.22 4.00
N GLU A 492 42.75 68.94 2.89
CA GLU A 492 43.80 69.84 2.41
C GLU A 492 43.23 71.06 1.67
N GLU A 493 43.99 72.15 1.66
CA GLU A 493 43.59 73.50 1.23
C GLU A 493 44.10 73.87 -0.18
N LYS A 494 43.41 74.82 -0.84
CA LYS A 494 43.94 75.75 -1.88
C LYS A 494 44.51 75.10 -3.16
N ARG A 495 43.84 75.24 -4.32
CA ARG A 495 43.86 76.46 -5.15
C ARG A 495 42.84 76.42 -6.32
N ASN A 496 42.29 77.60 -6.64
CA ASN A 496 42.04 78.23 -7.97
C ASN A 496 41.89 77.34 -9.23
N THR A 497 41.01 77.62 -10.21
CA THR A 497 40.07 78.73 -10.49
C THR A 497 39.17 78.36 -11.70
N SER A 498 38.04 79.08 -11.91
CA SER A 498 37.20 79.12 -13.14
C SER A 498 36.48 77.80 -13.53
N THR A 499 35.29 77.80 -14.17
CA THR A 499 34.56 78.85 -14.91
C THR A 499 33.03 78.67 -14.78
N GLN A 500 32.24 79.72 -15.03
CA GLN A 500 30.77 79.69 -15.08
C GLN A 500 30.20 79.23 -16.45
N ASN A 501 28.89 78.94 -16.45
CA ASN A 501 27.99 78.63 -17.59
C ASN A 501 28.18 77.21 -18.19
N ASN A 502 27.13 76.52 -18.66
CA ASN A 502 25.86 77.02 -19.17
C ASN A 502 24.67 76.02 -19.02
N SER A 503 23.45 76.58 -19.06
CA SER A 503 22.17 76.01 -19.58
C SER A 503 21.67 74.59 -19.21
N GLU A 504 20.41 74.60 -18.77
CA GLU A 504 19.42 73.51 -18.71
C GLU A 504 19.30 72.65 -19.99
N GLU A 505 19.02 71.35 -19.87
CA GLU A 505 17.76 70.74 -20.37
C GLU A 505 17.61 69.22 -20.05
N ARG A 506 16.35 68.83 -19.77
CA ARG A 506 15.68 67.52 -20.03
C ARG A 506 15.86 66.28 -19.13
N LEU A 507 14.67 65.75 -18.77
CA LEU A 507 14.29 64.36 -18.41
C LEU A 507 14.82 63.85 -17.04
N ASN A 508 13.99 63.44 -16.07
CA ASN A 508 12.53 63.19 -16.03
C ASN A 508 11.90 63.76 -14.75
#